data_AF-A0A166MYY8-F1
#
_entry.id   AF-A0A166MYY8-F1
#
_cell.length_a   1.000
_cell.length_b   1.000
_cell.length_c   1.000
_cell.angle_alpha   90.00
_cell.angle_beta   90.00
_cell.angle_gamma   90.00
#
_symmetry.space_group_name_H-M   'P 1'
#
loop_
_entity.id
_entity.type
_entity.pdbx_description
1 polymer ?
#
loop_
_entity_poly.entity_id
_entity_poly.type
_entity_poly.pdbx_seq_one_letter_code
_entity_poly.pdbx_strand_id
1 'polypeptide(L)'
;MQAFPRLELQRLGSLIDQIPPSLNQSRLCEQAILGWRKYVAPHTPPESDLASHNFPPDNIFNAVTHLMLQTANVTAHNGRGVIPHIRHLIGIWPTVWIWIRLAQALVNHLPEGTDSGARLETKRNWHNAAIHALAFFLGFRLEQNPVFDELTTRVKETDGVLQMMATSWIQEAEDQHAAGFPSSRIHQISNPETISEFEQLVLARCGGSEHKLASLAFRRIARNLHLSLPNNLHVYEQLADDMLYIHNSIWEPSATMYAAFTTHSGWVTFFVDVMFCLLSPRHLLHMPLYSALFSSAMEFISMRIDEFQCYTEVRELLDCTPFLDVIARGSLAIRSAYDQLDLDVFNSHCDLVIDFIYQFAVHRPVLSRIDRDLAGISAFLERKATPAAISLLDVRSKIVPFVEIYKTFTTSAPPIFCCGNREVFRISSSSNDVTHGLISVTPMTKKGLCIAALAENSCFIAAMAARNATGEVITKLLAVI
;
A
#
# COMPACT_ATOMS: atom_id res chain seq x y z
N MET A 1 47.02 3.58 19.31
CA MET A 1 45.87 3.56 18.40
C MET A 1 46.20 4.40 17.19
N GLN A 2 46.01 3.89 15.97
CA GLN A 2 46.07 4.72 14.77
C GLN A 2 44.90 5.72 14.79
N ALA A 3 45.15 6.97 14.39
CA ALA A 3 44.10 7.98 14.32
C ALA A 3 43.07 7.61 13.26
N PHE A 4 41.78 7.86 13.53
CA PHE A 4 40.71 7.58 12.57
C PHE A 4 40.83 8.50 11.33
N PRO A 5 40.81 7.96 10.11
CA PRO A 5 41.05 8.69 8.85
C PRO A 5 39.83 9.50 8.39
N ARG A 6 39.40 10.46 9.21
CA ARG A 6 38.17 11.24 9.01
C ARG A 6 38.22 12.08 7.73
N LEU A 7 39.32 12.78 7.48
CA LEU A 7 39.42 13.71 6.35
C LEU A 7 39.41 12.95 5.02
N GLU A 8 40.03 11.78 4.98
CA GLU A 8 40.03 10.86 3.83
C GLU A 8 38.62 10.36 3.55
N LEU A 9 37.86 9.96 4.58
CA LEU A 9 36.47 9.52 4.44
C LEU A 9 35.55 10.66 3.97
N GLN A 10 35.71 11.86 4.51
CA GLN A 10 34.92 13.02 4.07
C GLN A 10 35.21 13.41 2.62
N ARG A 11 36.48 13.36 2.20
CA ARG A 11 36.88 13.58 0.80
C ARG A 11 36.30 12.51 -0.12
N LEU A 12 36.31 11.25 0.31
CA LEU A 12 35.72 10.15 -0.45
C LEU A 12 34.20 10.34 -0.61
N GLY A 13 33.48 10.66 0.46
CA GLY A 13 32.04 10.94 0.39
C GLY A 13 31.72 12.08 -0.57
N SER A 14 32.45 13.19 -0.44
CA SER A 14 32.29 14.36 -1.33
C SER A 14 32.59 14.02 -2.80
N LEU A 15 33.56 13.15 -3.06
CA LEU A 15 33.89 12.70 -4.41
C LEU A 15 32.75 11.88 -5.02
N ILE A 16 32.13 11.01 -4.21
CA ILE A 16 31.00 10.19 -4.65
C ILE A 16 29.78 11.08 -4.96
N ASP A 17 29.51 12.07 -4.11
CA ASP A 17 28.38 13.02 -4.30
C ASP A 17 28.52 13.87 -5.57
N GLN A 18 29.75 14.21 -5.97
CA GLN A 18 30.00 15.11 -7.11
C GLN A 18 29.90 14.42 -8.48
N ILE A 19 29.99 13.09 -8.54
CA ILE A 19 29.97 12.35 -9.80
C ILE A 19 28.52 11.93 -10.07
N PRO A 20 27.90 12.36 -11.19
CA PRO A 20 26.57 11.91 -11.54
C PRO A 20 26.52 10.38 -11.54
N PRO A 21 25.56 9.76 -10.83
CA PRO A 21 25.47 8.31 -10.74
C PRO A 21 25.41 7.65 -12.11
N SER A 22 24.94 8.32 -13.16
CA SER A 22 24.86 7.76 -14.52
C SER A 22 26.19 7.58 -15.24
N LEU A 23 27.28 8.25 -14.83
CA LEU A 23 28.50 8.34 -15.64
C LEU A 23 29.63 7.37 -15.21
N ASN A 24 29.63 6.83 -13.99
CA ASN A 24 30.70 5.90 -13.55
C ASN A 24 30.39 5.02 -12.31
N GLN A 25 29.23 4.36 -12.26
CA GLN A 25 28.77 3.58 -11.08
C GLN A 25 29.78 2.52 -10.62
N SER A 26 30.40 1.81 -11.56
CA SER A 26 31.36 0.75 -11.25
C SER A 26 32.53 1.28 -10.43
N ARG A 27 33.15 2.38 -10.87
CA ARG A 27 34.28 3.01 -10.17
C ARG A 27 33.87 3.58 -8.82
N LEU A 28 32.68 4.20 -8.75
CA LEU A 28 32.16 4.73 -7.48
C LEU A 28 31.92 3.62 -6.46
N CYS A 29 31.34 2.50 -6.88
CA CYS A 29 31.11 1.34 -6.03
C CYS A 29 32.45 0.76 -5.54
N GLU A 30 33.40 0.56 -6.44
CA GLU A 30 34.75 0.11 -6.10
C GLU A 30 35.43 1.05 -5.09
N GLN A 31 35.37 2.37 -5.31
CA GLN A 31 35.93 3.37 -4.41
C GLN A 31 35.28 3.36 -3.04
N ALA A 32 33.95 3.20 -2.97
CA ALA A 32 33.23 3.11 -1.71
C ALA A 32 33.66 1.87 -0.91
N ILE A 33 33.77 0.71 -1.58
CA ILE A 33 34.21 -0.56 -0.98
C ILE A 33 35.67 -0.48 -0.52
N LEU A 34 36.57 0.05 -1.36
CA LEU A 34 37.97 0.24 -1.01
C LEU A 34 38.11 1.22 0.16
N GLY A 35 37.30 2.28 0.15
CA GLY A 35 37.21 3.23 1.25
C GLY A 35 36.80 2.56 2.55
N TRP A 36 35.75 1.73 2.50
CA TRP A 36 35.30 0.97 3.65
C TRP A 36 36.39 0.06 4.20
N ARG A 37 37.02 -0.75 3.34
CA ARG A 37 38.09 -1.68 3.72
C ARG A 37 39.31 -0.99 4.31
N LYS A 38 39.69 0.17 3.77
CA LYS A 38 40.91 0.88 4.17
C LYS A 38 40.70 1.76 5.39
N TYR A 39 39.54 2.39 5.50
CA TYR A 39 39.33 3.50 6.43
C TYR A 39 38.28 3.23 7.51
N VAL A 40 37.36 2.30 7.30
CA VAL A 40 36.30 1.97 8.27
C VAL A 40 36.57 0.65 8.96
N ALA A 41 36.71 -0.44 8.20
CA ALA A 41 36.84 -1.80 8.74
C ALA A 41 37.99 -1.97 9.77
N PRO A 42 39.20 -1.40 9.58
CA PRO A 42 40.28 -1.52 10.56
C PRO A 42 40.01 -0.78 11.88
N HIS A 43 39.04 0.14 11.86
CA HIS A 43 38.64 0.97 12.99
C HIS A 43 37.22 0.65 13.48
N THR A 44 36.62 -0.46 13.02
CA THR A 44 35.31 -0.90 13.50
C THR A 44 35.41 -1.25 14.98
N PRO A 45 34.55 -0.68 15.85
CA PRO A 45 34.57 -0.99 17.27
C PRO A 45 34.31 -2.48 17.54
N PRO A 46 34.89 -3.05 18.60
CA PRO A 46 34.56 -4.41 19.01
C PRO A 46 33.09 -4.50 19.44
N GLU A 47 32.49 -5.69 19.31
CA GLU A 47 31.08 -5.89 19.67
C GLU A 47 30.78 -5.59 21.15
N SER A 48 31.77 -5.72 22.03
CA SER A 48 31.67 -5.36 23.45
C SER A 48 31.32 -3.88 23.67
N ASP A 49 31.59 -3.00 22.71
CA ASP A 49 31.29 -1.57 22.81
C ASP A 49 29.79 -1.30 22.72
N LEU A 50 29.02 -2.20 22.08
CA LEU A 50 27.56 -2.14 22.07
C LEU A 50 26.97 -2.31 23.47
N ALA A 51 27.48 -3.30 24.22
CA ALA A 51 26.99 -3.59 25.58
C ALA A 51 27.45 -2.53 26.59
N SER A 52 28.66 -1.98 26.40
CA SER A 52 29.24 -0.98 27.29
C SER A 52 28.87 0.46 26.94
N HIS A 53 28.11 0.68 25.86
CA HIS A 53 27.69 2.01 25.39
C HIS A 53 28.88 2.93 25.08
N ASN A 54 30.02 2.36 24.69
CA ASN A 54 31.23 3.09 24.32
C ASN A 54 31.15 3.51 22.86
N PHE A 55 30.32 4.51 22.57
CA PHE A 55 30.05 4.95 21.21
C PHE A 55 31.20 5.79 20.63
N PRO A 56 31.57 5.59 19.35
CA PRO A 56 32.42 6.51 18.62
C PRO A 56 31.92 7.96 18.67
N PRO A 57 32.81 8.97 18.58
CA PRO A 57 32.42 10.37 18.42
C PRO A 57 31.50 10.64 17.21
N ASP A 58 30.56 11.58 17.35
CA ASP A 58 29.55 11.94 16.33
C ASP A 58 30.14 12.20 14.94
N ASN A 59 31.32 12.83 14.87
CA ASN A 59 31.98 13.13 13.61
C ASN A 59 32.49 11.89 12.87
N ILE A 60 32.84 10.82 13.59
CA ILE A 60 33.21 9.52 13.04
C ILE A 60 31.94 8.83 12.54
N PHE A 61 30.89 8.79 13.36
CA PHE A 61 29.59 8.24 12.95
C PHE A 61 29.05 8.90 11.69
N ASN A 62 29.08 10.24 11.62
CA ASN A 62 28.66 10.98 10.44
C ASN A 62 29.43 10.58 9.18
N ALA A 63 30.75 10.39 9.27
CA ALA A 63 31.55 9.97 8.13
C ALA A 63 31.22 8.53 7.69
N VAL A 64 31.03 7.61 8.63
CA VAL A 64 30.72 6.21 8.35
C VAL A 64 29.30 6.05 7.79
N THR A 65 28.30 6.66 8.42
CA THR A 65 26.90 6.63 7.95
C THR A 65 26.74 7.26 6.58
N HIS A 66 27.44 8.35 6.32
CA HIS A 66 27.49 8.94 4.98
C HIS A 66 28.08 7.97 3.95
N LEU A 67 29.24 7.34 4.22
CA LEU A 67 29.81 6.34 3.31
C LEU A 67 28.87 5.13 3.12
N MET A 68 28.19 4.70 4.18
CA MET A 68 27.24 3.59 4.14
C MET A 68 26.08 3.89 3.20
N LEU A 69 25.47 5.08 3.35
CA LEU A 69 24.39 5.56 2.48
C LEU A 69 24.85 5.69 1.03
N GLN A 70 26.05 6.24 0.80
CA GLN A 70 26.63 6.34 -0.54
C GLN A 70 26.87 4.98 -1.19
N THR A 71 27.39 4.02 -0.42
CA THR A 71 27.61 2.65 -0.90
C THR A 71 26.31 2.01 -1.34
N ALA A 72 25.25 2.15 -0.54
CA ALA A 72 23.93 1.65 -0.87
C ALA A 72 23.35 2.34 -2.11
N ASN A 73 23.37 3.67 -2.16
CA ASN A 73 22.84 4.45 -3.29
C ASN A 73 23.56 4.12 -4.60
N VAL A 74 24.89 4.14 -4.64
CA VAL A 74 25.67 3.85 -5.86
C VAL A 74 25.42 2.43 -6.35
N THR A 75 25.26 1.48 -5.43
CA THR A 75 25.10 0.07 -5.77
C THR A 75 23.66 -0.25 -6.21
N ALA A 76 22.65 0.43 -5.64
CA ALA A 76 21.24 0.25 -5.98
C ALA A 76 20.86 0.66 -7.42
N HIS A 77 21.70 1.41 -8.12
CA HIS A 77 21.43 1.82 -9.50
C HIS A 77 21.71 0.71 -10.56
N ASN A 78 22.06 -0.52 -10.14
CA ASN A 78 22.11 -1.74 -10.96
C ASN A 78 22.81 -1.67 -12.32
N GLY A 79 23.75 -0.75 -12.53
CA GLY A 79 24.58 -0.80 -13.73
C GLY A 79 25.32 -2.14 -13.77
N ARG A 80 25.30 -2.84 -14.92
CA ARG A 80 26.01 -4.13 -15.10
C ARG A 80 27.47 -4.09 -14.62
N GLY A 81 28.10 -2.90 -14.65
CA GLY A 81 29.46 -2.67 -14.15
C GLY A 81 29.63 -2.72 -12.63
N VAL A 82 28.56 -2.69 -11.84
CA VAL A 82 28.59 -2.80 -10.38
C VAL A 82 28.68 -4.26 -9.93
N ILE A 83 28.16 -5.19 -10.74
CA ILE A 83 28.08 -6.63 -10.42
C ILE A 83 29.42 -7.24 -9.95
N PRO A 84 30.56 -6.97 -10.60
CA PRO A 84 31.85 -7.51 -10.17
C PRO A 84 32.23 -7.13 -8.73
N HIS A 85 31.74 -6.00 -8.24
CA HIS A 85 32.08 -5.44 -6.93
C HIS A 85 31.19 -5.96 -5.80
N ILE A 86 30.04 -6.56 -6.10
CA ILE A 86 29.10 -7.07 -5.09
C ILE A 86 29.75 -8.13 -4.19
N ARG A 87 30.57 -9.03 -4.76
CA ARG A 87 31.30 -10.03 -3.96
C ARG A 87 32.18 -9.39 -2.90
N HIS A 88 32.64 -8.16 -3.13
CA HIS A 88 33.43 -7.44 -2.15
C HIS A 88 32.58 -6.87 -1.01
N LEU A 89 31.29 -6.61 -1.24
CA LEU A 89 30.30 -6.22 -0.22
C LEU A 89 30.10 -7.32 0.82
N ILE A 90 30.06 -8.59 0.38
CA ILE A 90 30.01 -9.78 1.25
C ILE A 90 31.16 -9.74 2.28
N GLY A 91 32.36 -9.38 1.83
CA GLY A 91 33.55 -9.33 2.69
C GLY A 91 33.54 -8.20 3.72
N ILE A 92 32.84 -7.09 3.46
CA ILE A 92 32.75 -5.96 4.41
C ILE A 92 31.50 -6.03 5.28
N TRP A 93 30.50 -6.83 4.92
CA TRP A 93 29.22 -6.95 5.62
C TRP A 93 29.34 -7.10 7.15
N PRO A 94 30.22 -7.95 7.72
CA PRO A 94 30.32 -8.07 9.18
C PRO A 94 30.63 -6.74 9.87
N THR A 95 31.49 -5.92 9.25
CA THR A 95 31.82 -4.60 9.80
C THR A 95 30.71 -3.58 9.58
N VAL A 96 30.00 -3.64 8.44
CA VAL A 96 28.81 -2.82 8.18
C VAL A 96 27.73 -3.11 9.22
N TRP A 97 27.48 -4.39 9.52
CA TRP A 97 26.50 -4.80 10.50
C TRP A 97 26.80 -4.26 11.91
N ILE A 98 28.06 -4.29 12.34
CA ILE A 98 28.45 -3.69 13.63
C ILE A 98 28.11 -2.19 13.67
N TRP A 99 28.41 -1.45 12.60
CA TRP A 99 28.08 -0.02 12.51
C TRP A 99 26.57 0.26 12.50
N ILE A 100 25.78 -0.59 11.86
CA ILE A 100 24.31 -0.52 11.89
C ILE A 100 23.78 -0.74 13.31
N ARG A 101 24.26 -1.78 14.01
CA ARG A 101 23.89 -2.01 15.42
C ARG A 101 24.29 -0.86 16.32
N LEU A 102 25.47 -0.28 16.11
CA LEU A 102 25.94 0.89 16.86
C LEU A 102 25.05 2.11 16.62
N ALA A 103 24.66 2.37 15.36
CA ALA A 103 23.74 3.46 15.03
C ALA A 103 22.37 3.24 15.71
N GLN A 104 21.84 2.02 15.68
CA GLN A 104 20.55 1.70 16.30
C GLN A 104 20.61 1.81 17.84
N ALA A 105 21.67 1.28 18.46
CA ALA A 105 21.88 1.41 19.90
C ALA A 105 21.98 2.88 20.30
N LEU A 106 22.75 3.68 19.56
CA LEU A 106 22.90 5.12 19.83
C LEU A 106 21.56 5.87 19.75
N VAL A 107 20.69 5.51 18.81
CA VAL A 107 19.33 6.07 18.68
C VAL A 107 18.45 5.67 19.86
N ASN A 108 18.56 4.44 20.36
CA ASN A 108 17.75 3.93 21.47
C ASN A 108 18.20 4.41 22.86
N HIS A 109 19.48 4.75 23.06
CA HIS A 109 20.05 5.05 24.39
C HIS A 109 19.95 6.51 24.84
N LEU A 110 19.09 7.30 24.20
CA LEU A 110 19.06 8.73 24.47
C LEU A 110 18.03 9.09 25.55
N PRO A 111 18.39 9.96 26.52
CA PRO A 111 17.44 10.47 27.48
C PRO A 111 16.35 11.26 26.76
N GLU A 112 15.10 10.89 26.98
CA GLU A 112 13.94 11.68 26.54
C GLU A 112 14.02 13.10 27.14
N GLY A 113 13.89 14.13 26.29
CA GLY A 113 13.49 15.47 26.76
C GLY A 113 14.53 16.59 26.85
N THR A 114 15.75 16.48 26.31
CA THR A 114 16.72 17.61 26.38
C THR A 114 17.51 17.92 25.10
N ASP A 115 17.25 17.22 23.99
CA ASP A 115 18.06 17.41 22.79
C ASP A 115 17.60 18.58 21.92
N SER A 116 18.57 19.43 21.57
CA SER A 116 18.38 20.45 20.53
C SER A 116 17.92 19.82 19.21
N GLY A 117 17.12 20.53 18.42
CA GLY A 117 16.60 20.02 17.14
C GLY A 117 17.67 19.51 16.17
N ALA A 118 18.87 20.12 16.18
CA ALA A 118 20.00 19.68 15.35
C ALA A 118 20.53 18.28 15.73
N ARG A 119 20.53 17.96 17.02
CA ARG A 119 20.97 16.64 17.52
C ARG A 119 19.93 15.56 17.21
N LEU A 120 18.65 15.89 17.26
CA LEU A 120 17.58 15.00 16.81
C LEU A 120 17.69 14.68 15.31
N GLU A 121 17.91 15.71 14.49
CA GLU A 121 18.07 15.54 13.04
C GLU A 121 19.30 14.69 12.68
N THR A 122 20.42 14.88 13.38
CA THR A 122 21.62 14.06 13.18
C THR A 122 21.35 12.58 13.41
N LYS A 123 20.57 12.26 14.45
CA LYS A 123 20.22 10.86 14.77
C LYS A 123 19.22 10.28 13.79
N ARG A 124 18.25 11.08 13.34
CA ARG A 124 17.38 10.73 12.23
C ARG A 124 18.21 10.31 11.03
N ASN A 125 19.21 11.10 10.67
CA ASN A 125 20.10 10.76 9.56
C ASN A 125 20.87 9.45 9.78
N TRP A 126 21.34 9.16 11.00
CA TRP A 126 22.02 7.90 11.30
C TRP A 126 21.10 6.69 11.20
N HIS A 127 19.91 6.77 11.79
CA HIS A 127 18.93 5.70 11.69
C HIS A 127 18.49 5.49 10.24
N ASN A 128 18.20 6.57 9.51
CA ASN A 128 17.83 6.51 8.09
C ASN A 128 18.93 5.84 7.26
N ALA A 129 20.20 6.18 7.50
CA ALA A 129 21.32 5.53 6.84
C ALA A 129 21.42 4.03 7.20
N ALA A 130 21.20 3.67 8.47
CA ALA A 130 21.24 2.29 8.94
C ALA A 130 20.12 1.45 8.29
N ILE A 131 18.88 1.93 8.31
CA ILE A 131 17.73 1.27 7.69
C ILE A 131 17.88 1.18 6.17
N HIS A 132 18.33 2.26 5.52
CA HIS A 132 18.58 2.26 4.08
C HIS A 132 19.64 1.22 3.70
N ALA A 133 20.74 1.15 4.47
CA ALA A 133 21.77 0.15 4.25
C ALA A 133 21.23 -1.26 4.46
N LEU A 134 20.45 -1.51 5.52
CA LEU A 134 19.81 -2.80 5.76
C LEU A 134 18.91 -3.23 4.60
N ALA A 135 18.00 -2.35 4.16
CA ALA A 135 17.13 -2.62 3.02
C ALA A 135 17.95 -2.93 1.75
N PHE A 136 19.03 -2.17 1.53
CA PHE A 136 19.97 -2.42 0.43
C PHE A 136 20.58 -3.83 0.47
N PHE A 137 21.19 -4.18 1.60
CA PHE A 137 21.83 -5.48 1.78
C PHE A 137 20.85 -6.66 1.76
N LEU A 138 19.56 -6.41 2.02
CA LEU A 138 18.48 -7.40 1.92
C LEU A 138 17.87 -7.52 0.51
N GLY A 139 18.40 -6.83 -0.51
CA GLY A 139 17.95 -7.01 -1.90
C GLY A 139 17.19 -5.84 -2.51
N PHE A 140 17.35 -4.62 -1.99
CA PHE A 140 16.69 -3.42 -2.52
C PHE A 140 16.89 -3.20 -4.03
N ARG A 141 15.80 -3.21 -4.81
CA ARG A 141 15.80 -2.89 -6.26
C ARG A 141 16.74 -3.73 -7.12
N LEU A 142 17.27 -4.87 -6.65
CA LEU A 142 18.27 -5.64 -7.40
C LEU A 142 17.57 -6.55 -8.43
N GLU A 143 17.97 -6.45 -9.71
CA GLU A 143 17.63 -7.48 -10.70
C GLU A 143 18.12 -8.83 -10.18
N GLN A 144 17.33 -9.89 -10.36
CA GLN A 144 17.70 -11.24 -9.92
C GLN A 144 19.09 -11.60 -10.47
N ASN A 145 20.05 -11.75 -9.57
CA ASN A 145 21.43 -12.06 -9.88
C ASN A 145 21.99 -13.01 -8.83
N PRO A 146 22.63 -14.12 -9.23
CA PRO A 146 23.14 -15.10 -8.28
C PRO A 146 24.10 -14.51 -7.22
N VAL A 147 24.86 -13.47 -7.56
CA VAL A 147 25.78 -12.82 -6.63
C VAL A 147 25.06 -11.94 -5.62
N PHE A 148 23.96 -11.29 -6.03
CA PHE A 148 23.10 -10.56 -5.11
C PHE A 148 22.33 -11.52 -4.20
N ASP A 149 21.87 -12.66 -4.73
CA ASP A 149 21.20 -13.69 -3.93
C ASP A 149 22.13 -14.24 -2.83
N GLU A 150 23.42 -14.43 -3.13
CA GLU A 150 24.43 -14.82 -2.14
C GLU A 150 24.60 -13.76 -1.04
N LEU A 151 24.69 -12.48 -1.41
CA LEU A 151 24.79 -11.38 -0.45
C LEU A 151 23.54 -11.29 0.43
N THR A 152 22.35 -11.27 -0.18
CA THR A 152 21.06 -11.21 0.50
C THR A 152 20.88 -12.38 1.45
N THR A 153 21.21 -13.60 1.02
CA THR A 153 21.14 -14.81 1.86
C THR A 153 22.02 -14.67 3.09
N ARG A 154 23.28 -14.27 2.90
CA ARG A 154 24.22 -14.08 4.02
C ARG A 154 23.75 -12.99 5.00
N VAL A 155 23.18 -11.91 4.48
CA VAL A 155 22.64 -10.81 5.29
C VAL A 155 21.42 -11.29 6.07
N LYS A 156 20.50 -12.01 5.42
CA LYS A 156 19.31 -12.61 6.04
C LYS A 156 19.67 -13.56 7.16
N GLU A 157 20.66 -14.43 6.95
CA GLU A 157 21.15 -15.40 7.93
C GLU A 157 21.98 -14.79 9.07
N THR A 158 22.32 -13.50 8.98
CA THR A 158 23.05 -12.82 10.06
C THR A 158 22.11 -12.56 11.22
N ASP A 159 22.46 -13.09 12.40
CA ASP A 159 21.64 -12.99 13.61
C ASP A 159 21.25 -11.54 13.95
N GLY A 160 19.95 -11.35 14.20
CA GLY A 160 19.36 -10.07 14.60
C GLY A 160 19.02 -9.10 13.47
N VAL A 161 19.36 -9.37 12.20
CA VAL A 161 19.11 -8.44 11.08
C VAL A 161 17.62 -8.21 10.86
N LEU A 162 16.85 -9.28 10.61
CA LEU A 162 15.41 -9.16 10.38
C LEU A 162 14.68 -8.73 11.65
N GLN A 163 15.16 -9.16 12.84
CA GLN A 163 14.59 -8.73 14.11
C GLN A 163 14.78 -7.22 14.33
N MET A 164 15.94 -6.67 13.99
CA MET A 164 16.16 -5.21 14.06
C MET A 164 15.25 -4.46 13.11
N MET A 165 15.07 -4.95 11.88
CA MET A 165 14.19 -4.32 10.90
C MET A 165 12.72 -4.35 11.39
N ALA A 166 12.24 -5.50 11.86
CA ALA A 166 10.90 -5.65 12.43
C ALA A 166 10.69 -4.78 13.68
N THR A 167 11.65 -4.75 14.60
CA THR A 167 11.58 -3.90 15.78
C THR A 167 11.58 -2.42 15.42
N SER A 168 12.43 -1.99 14.49
CA SER A 168 12.46 -0.59 14.03
C SER A 168 11.13 -0.19 13.38
N TRP A 169 10.58 -1.06 12.53
CA TRP A 169 9.28 -0.82 11.87
C TRP A 169 8.13 -0.68 12.87
N ILE A 170 8.09 -1.51 13.92
CA ILE A 170 7.09 -1.44 14.99
C ILE A 170 7.29 -0.20 15.86
N GLN A 171 8.51 0.07 16.30
CA GLN A 171 8.82 1.23 17.14
C GLN A 171 8.46 2.53 16.44
N GLU A 172 8.79 2.62 15.15
CA GLU A 172 8.31 3.70 14.31
C GLU A 172 6.80 3.76 14.25
N ALA A 173 6.07 2.65 14.13
CA ALA A 173 4.62 2.70 14.13
C ALA A 173 4.04 3.18 15.47
N GLU A 174 4.68 2.88 16.59
CA GLU A 174 4.18 3.15 17.95
C GLU A 174 4.53 4.56 18.48
N ASP A 175 5.71 5.09 18.17
CA ASP A 175 6.19 6.35 18.75
C ASP A 175 5.99 7.56 17.81
N GLN A 176 5.22 8.55 18.29
CA GLN A 176 5.01 9.83 17.60
C GLN A 176 6.26 10.72 17.58
N HIS A 177 7.20 10.53 18.52
CA HIS A 177 8.45 11.26 18.64
C HIS A 177 9.61 10.62 17.87
N ALA A 178 9.45 9.38 17.39
CA ALA A 178 10.32 8.69 16.43
C ALA A 178 10.22 9.28 15.01
N ALA A 179 10.01 10.59 14.92
CA ALA A 179 9.61 11.33 13.74
C ALA A 179 10.45 10.95 12.51
N GLY A 180 9.82 10.25 11.57
CA GLY A 180 10.26 10.15 10.18
C GLY A 180 11.45 9.23 9.91
N PHE A 181 11.56 8.10 10.60
CA PHE A 181 12.47 7.05 10.18
C PHE A 181 11.85 6.22 9.01
N PRO A 182 12.60 5.89 7.94
CA PRO A 182 12.06 5.32 6.70
C PRO A 182 12.17 3.79 6.67
N SER A 183 11.72 3.07 7.72
CA SER A 183 11.64 1.60 7.63
C SER A 183 10.64 1.09 6.59
N SER A 184 9.86 1.97 5.97
CA SER A 184 8.89 1.69 4.89
C SER A 184 9.52 1.13 3.60
N ARG A 185 10.85 1.20 3.43
CA ARG A 185 11.57 0.69 2.24
C ARG A 185 11.55 -0.83 2.07
N ILE A 186 10.91 -1.57 2.97
CA ILE A 186 10.71 -3.03 2.89
C ILE A 186 10.07 -3.44 1.57
N HIS A 187 9.13 -2.65 1.04
CA HIS A 187 8.45 -2.92 -0.24
C HIS A 187 9.38 -3.01 -1.45
N GLN A 188 10.64 -2.60 -1.28
CA GLN A 188 11.62 -2.54 -2.33
C GLN A 188 12.60 -3.73 -2.29
N ILE A 189 12.49 -4.59 -1.26
CA ILE A 189 13.22 -5.86 -1.17
C ILE A 189 12.69 -6.80 -2.26
N SER A 190 13.57 -7.31 -3.12
CA SER A 190 13.14 -8.15 -4.26
C SER A 190 12.93 -9.62 -3.90
N ASN A 191 13.36 -10.07 -2.71
CA ASN A 191 13.25 -11.46 -2.26
C ASN A 191 11.96 -11.68 -1.45
N PRO A 192 10.95 -12.43 -1.98
CA PRO A 192 9.67 -12.61 -1.31
C PRO A 192 9.77 -13.41 0.00
N GLU A 193 10.70 -14.36 0.10
CA GLU A 193 10.90 -15.12 1.34
C GLU A 193 11.37 -14.21 2.49
N THR A 194 12.22 -13.24 2.17
CA THR A 194 12.73 -12.25 3.13
C THR A 194 11.61 -11.35 3.63
N ILE A 195 10.72 -10.90 2.73
CA ILE A 195 9.51 -10.14 3.11
C ILE A 195 8.61 -10.99 3.99
N SER A 196 8.32 -12.23 3.58
CA SER A 196 7.46 -13.14 4.34
C SER A 196 8.01 -13.40 5.75
N GLU A 197 9.32 -13.62 5.90
CA GLU A 197 9.96 -13.85 7.20
C GLU A 197 9.92 -12.59 8.07
N PHE A 198 10.18 -11.42 7.47
CA PHE A 198 10.02 -10.13 8.13
C PHE A 198 8.59 -9.95 8.66
N GLU A 199 7.58 -10.17 7.82
CA GLU A 199 6.17 -10.00 8.20
C GLU A 199 5.76 -10.94 9.35
N GLN A 200 6.23 -12.19 9.33
CA GLN A 200 5.99 -13.15 10.41
C GLN A 200 6.64 -12.71 11.73
N LEU A 201 7.83 -12.11 11.67
CA LEU A 201 8.47 -11.53 12.86
C LEU A 201 7.67 -10.35 13.40
N VAL A 202 7.14 -9.47 12.53
CA VAL A 202 6.28 -8.36 12.96
C VAL A 202 4.98 -8.88 13.58
N LEU A 203 4.33 -9.88 12.97
CA LEU A 203 3.13 -10.52 13.51
C LEU A 203 3.40 -11.16 14.88
N ALA A 204 4.51 -11.89 15.03
CA ALA A 204 4.90 -12.49 16.30
C ALA A 204 5.10 -11.42 17.39
N ARG A 205 5.74 -10.29 17.06
CA ARG A 205 5.89 -9.14 17.97
C ARG A 205 4.56 -8.44 18.28
N CYS A 206 3.57 -8.58 17.40
CA CYS A 206 2.19 -8.20 17.64
C CYS A 206 1.40 -9.22 18.47
N GLY A 207 2.05 -10.24 19.04
CA GLY A 207 1.41 -11.30 19.81
C GLY A 207 0.58 -12.26 18.96
N GLY A 208 0.88 -12.36 17.66
CA GLY A 208 0.09 -13.14 16.70
C GLY A 208 -1.20 -12.46 16.24
N SER A 209 -1.43 -11.20 16.61
CA SER A 209 -2.66 -10.47 16.26
C SER A 209 -2.55 -9.78 14.90
N GLU A 210 -3.24 -10.34 13.91
CA GLU A 210 -3.47 -9.74 12.58
C GLU A 210 -4.08 -8.33 12.68
N HIS A 211 -5.09 -8.16 13.53
CA HIS A 211 -5.70 -6.84 13.75
C HIS A 211 -4.69 -5.81 14.29
N LYS A 212 -3.80 -6.21 15.21
CA LYS A 212 -2.76 -5.30 15.73
C LYS A 212 -1.73 -4.97 14.63
N LEU A 213 -1.36 -5.94 13.80
CA LEU A 213 -0.47 -5.75 12.65
C LEU A 213 -1.01 -4.69 11.68
N ALA A 214 -2.25 -4.85 11.22
CA ALA A 214 -2.90 -3.88 10.34
C ALA A 214 -3.06 -2.51 11.01
N SER A 215 -3.41 -2.48 12.29
CA SER A 215 -3.51 -1.23 13.06
C SER A 215 -2.18 -0.47 13.13
N LEU A 216 -1.03 -1.18 13.23
CA LEU A 216 0.29 -0.55 13.19
C LEU A 216 0.58 0.06 11.82
N ALA A 217 0.31 -0.67 10.74
CA ALA A 217 0.51 -0.17 9.39
C ALA A 217 -0.36 1.06 9.08
N PHE A 218 -1.65 1.03 9.46
CA PHE A 218 -2.53 2.19 9.34
C PHE A 218 -2.07 3.38 10.17
N ARG A 219 -1.56 3.14 11.40
CA ARG A 219 -1.01 4.21 12.23
C ARG A 219 0.21 4.87 11.59
N ARG A 220 1.08 4.10 10.93
CA ARG A 220 2.23 4.66 10.18
C ARG A 220 1.76 5.61 9.08
N ILE A 221 0.84 5.17 8.23
CA ILE A 221 0.29 5.98 7.14
C ILE A 221 -0.44 7.21 7.69
N ALA A 222 -1.31 7.06 8.67
CA ALA A 222 -2.02 8.19 9.29
C ALA A 222 -1.02 9.22 9.82
N ARG A 223 0.02 8.79 10.53
CA ARG A 223 1.06 9.68 11.04
C ARG A 223 1.80 10.38 9.91
N ASN A 224 2.26 9.65 8.91
CA ASN A 224 3.01 10.23 7.78
C ASN A 224 2.13 11.21 7.00
N LEU A 225 0.85 10.92 6.83
CA LEU A 225 -0.14 11.83 6.26
C LEU A 225 -0.30 13.12 7.08
N HIS A 226 -0.39 13.02 8.41
CA HIS A 226 -0.47 14.19 9.29
C HIS A 226 0.82 15.03 9.28
N LEU A 227 2.00 14.38 9.29
CA LEU A 227 3.30 15.06 9.26
C LEU A 227 3.62 15.70 7.91
N SER A 228 3.02 15.19 6.83
CA SER A 228 3.21 15.71 5.47
C SER A 228 2.58 17.11 5.26
N LEU A 229 1.74 17.56 6.20
CA LEU A 229 1.08 18.86 6.23
C LEU A 229 1.84 19.78 7.22
N PRO A 230 2.89 20.55 6.83
CA PRO A 230 3.04 21.31 5.59
C PRO A 230 4.38 21.09 4.84
N ASN A 231 4.33 20.72 3.56
CA ASN A 231 5.45 20.80 2.58
C ASN A 231 6.75 20.06 2.92
N ASN A 232 6.72 18.98 3.69
CA ASN A 232 7.92 18.15 3.87
C ASN A 232 7.97 17.02 2.83
N LEU A 233 8.69 17.26 1.72
CA LEU A 233 8.84 16.28 0.63
C LEU A 233 9.33 14.91 1.13
N HIS A 234 10.21 14.89 2.13
CA HIS A 234 10.73 13.65 2.69
C HIS A 234 9.63 12.81 3.36
N VAL A 235 8.66 13.44 4.02
CA VAL A 235 7.54 12.73 4.65
C VAL A 235 6.57 12.20 3.59
N TYR A 236 6.41 12.89 2.45
CA TYR A 236 5.64 12.38 1.32
C TYR A 236 6.24 11.12 0.71
N GLU A 237 7.57 11.08 0.56
CA GLU A 237 8.27 9.87 0.10
C GLU A 237 8.02 8.70 1.07
N GLN A 238 8.04 8.95 2.38
CA GLN A 238 7.74 7.92 3.38
C GLN A 238 6.29 7.44 3.32
N LEU A 239 5.34 8.36 3.15
CA LEU A 239 3.93 8.01 2.93
C LEU A 239 3.76 7.16 1.67
N ALA A 240 4.44 7.52 0.58
CA ALA A 240 4.45 6.75 -0.66
C ALA A 240 5.04 5.35 -0.45
N ASP A 241 6.15 5.25 0.26
CA ASP A 241 6.79 3.98 0.58
C ASP A 241 5.89 3.07 1.44
N ASP A 242 5.20 3.61 2.46
CA ASP A 242 4.27 2.83 3.29
C ASP A 242 3.03 2.38 2.49
N MET A 243 2.48 3.25 1.65
CA MET A 243 1.31 2.93 0.81
C MET A 243 1.66 1.90 -0.27
N LEU A 244 2.85 2.01 -0.88
CA LEU A 244 3.33 1.04 -1.86
C LEU A 244 3.65 -0.32 -1.20
N TYR A 245 4.16 -0.31 0.04
CA TYR A 245 4.32 -1.53 0.82
C TYR A 245 3.00 -2.26 1.01
N ILE A 246 1.98 -1.56 1.49
CA ILE A 246 0.66 -2.17 1.67
C ILE A 246 0.12 -2.65 0.34
N HIS A 247 0.14 -1.80 -0.69
CA HIS A 247 -0.32 -2.14 -2.04
C HIS A 247 0.31 -3.43 -2.56
N ASN A 248 1.63 -3.55 -2.52
CA ASN A 248 2.35 -4.76 -2.93
C ASN A 248 1.95 -5.99 -2.09
N SER A 249 1.84 -5.84 -0.77
CA SER A 249 1.41 -6.92 0.12
C SER A 249 -0.01 -7.41 -0.15
N ILE A 250 -0.87 -6.61 -0.78
CA ILE A 250 -2.24 -7.01 -1.10
C ILE A 250 -2.31 -7.87 -2.36
N TRP A 251 -1.46 -7.57 -3.34
CA TRP A 251 -1.36 -8.32 -4.60
C TRP A 251 -0.79 -9.73 -4.43
N GLU A 252 -0.20 -10.02 -3.28
CA GLU A 252 0.32 -11.33 -2.91
C GLU A 252 -0.54 -11.97 -1.80
N PRO A 253 -1.59 -12.74 -2.13
CA PRO A 253 -2.51 -13.33 -1.15
C PRO A 253 -1.84 -14.27 -0.11
N SER A 254 -0.61 -14.70 -0.36
CA SER A 254 0.20 -15.47 0.58
C SER A 254 0.86 -14.63 1.69
N ALA A 255 0.81 -13.30 1.58
CA ALA A 255 1.43 -12.39 2.54
C ALA A 255 0.65 -12.36 3.86
N THR A 256 1.39 -12.27 4.97
CA THR A 256 0.81 -12.14 6.31
C THR A 256 0.05 -10.83 6.45
N MET A 257 0.56 -9.79 5.78
CA MET A 257 -0.08 -8.49 5.70
C MET A 257 -1.43 -8.53 4.99
N TYR A 258 -1.58 -9.33 3.93
CA TYR A 258 -2.87 -9.51 3.25
C TYR A 258 -3.95 -10.00 4.23
N ALA A 259 -3.67 -11.08 4.96
CA ALA A 259 -4.61 -11.60 5.97
C ALA A 259 -4.94 -10.54 7.04
N ALA A 260 -3.94 -9.78 7.50
CA ALA A 260 -4.12 -8.73 8.49
C ALA A 260 -5.03 -7.59 8.03
N PHE A 261 -4.87 -7.10 6.80
CA PHE A 261 -5.70 -6.00 6.29
C PHE A 261 -7.13 -6.44 5.99
N THR A 262 -7.29 -7.65 5.45
CA THR A 262 -8.60 -8.16 5.06
C THR A 262 -9.52 -8.46 6.25
N THR A 263 -8.95 -8.73 7.43
CA THR A 263 -9.70 -8.98 8.67
C THR A 263 -9.92 -7.73 9.52
N HIS A 264 -9.32 -6.58 9.18
CA HIS A 264 -9.41 -5.35 9.97
C HIS A 264 -10.67 -4.56 9.65
N SER A 265 -11.57 -4.40 10.62
CA SER A 265 -12.74 -3.55 10.47
C SER A 265 -12.32 -2.07 10.41
N GLY A 266 -12.64 -1.36 9.32
CA GLY A 266 -12.28 0.06 9.18
C GLY A 266 -11.25 0.36 8.11
N TRP A 267 -10.69 -0.66 7.44
CA TRP A 267 -9.75 -0.44 6.33
C TRP A 267 -10.36 0.43 5.23
N VAL A 268 -11.65 0.22 4.90
CA VAL A 268 -12.33 1.00 3.86
C VAL A 268 -12.35 2.47 4.24
N THR A 269 -12.83 2.77 5.44
CA THR A 269 -12.88 4.12 6.01
C THR A 269 -11.50 4.77 5.98
N PHE A 270 -10.47 4.02 6.40
CA PHE A 270 -9.10 4.47 6.43
C PHE A 270 -8.57 4.93 5.06
N PHE A 271 -8.74 4.13 4.00
CA PHE A 271 -8.25 4.51 2.66
C PHE A 271 -9.03 5.68 2.06
N VAL A 272 -10.32 5.82 2.38
CA VAL A 272 -11.09 7.00 1.99
C VAL A 272 -10.59 8.26 2.72
N ASP A 273 -10.27 8.15 4.01
CA ASP A 273 -9.70 9.26 4.78
C ASP A 273 -8.33 9.68 4.23
N VAL A 274 -7.47 8.71 3.86
CA VAL A 274 -6.19 8.99 3.18
C VAL A 274 -6.42 9.80 1.90
N MET A 275 -7.30 9.34 1.01
CA MET A 275 -7.65 10.06 -0.21
C MET A 275 -8.21 11.47 0.08
N PHE A 276 -9.12 11.59 1.06
CA PHE A 276 -9.71 12.87 1.45
C PHE A 276 -8.65 13.85 1.97
N CYS A 277 -7.72 13.39 2.80
CA CYS A 277 -6.61 14.20 3.29
C CYS A 277 -5.68 14.62 2.16
N LEU A 278 -5.35 13.73 1.21
CA LEU A 278 -4.55 14.07 0.03
C LEU A 278 -5.21 15.17 -0.81
N LEU A 279 -6.55 15.21 -0.89
CA LEU A 279 -7.30 16.25 -1.61
C LEU A 279 -7.32 17.64 -0.94
N SER A 280 -6.86 17.75 0.31
CA SER A 280 -6.97 19.01 1.07
C SER A 280 -5.95 20.07 0.62
N PRO A 281 -4.66 19.77 0.41
CA PRO A 281 -3.65 20.77 0.08
C PRO A 281 -3.41 20.86 -1.43
N ARG A 282 -3.75 22.00 -2.03
CA ARG A 282 -3.66 22.22 -3.48
C ARG A 282 -2.25 22.05 -4.06
N HIS A 283 -1.21 22.29 -3.26
CA HIS A 283 0.18 22.16 -3.70
C HIS A 283 0.58 20.69 -3.94
N LEU A 284 -0.12 19.72 -3.34
CA LEU A 284 0.17 18.30 -3.55
C LEU A 284 -0.34 17.76 -4.86
N LEU A 285 -1.33 18.42 -5.45
CA LEU A 285 -1.95 17.94 -6.67
C LEU A 285 -0.91 17.76 -7.79
N HIS A 286 0.16 18.55 -7.80
CA HIS A 286 1.22 18.49 -8.82
C HIS A 286 2.42 17.62 -8.44
N MET A 287 2.41 16.96 -7.28
CA MET A 287 3.52 16.10 -6.86
C MET A 287 3.41 14.74 -7.54
N PRO A 288 4.41 14.25 -8.31
CA PRO A 288 4.31 12.98 -9.05
C PRO A 288 3.77 11.78 -8.23
N LEU A 289 4.09 11.73 -6.93
CA LEU A 289 3.64 10.70 -6.01
C LEU A 289 2.15 10.77 -5.64
N TYR A 290 1.48 11.91 -5.82
CA TYR A 290 0.07 12.10 -5.48
C TYR A 290 -0.84 11.19 -6.30
N SER A 291 -0.67 11.16 -7.63
CA SER A 291 -1.48 10.30 -8.49
C SER A 291 -1.31 8.83 -8.13
N ALA A 292 -0.07 8.39 -7.89
CA ALA A 292 0.23 7.03 -7.46
C ALA A 292 -0.44 6.70 -6.12
N LEU A 293 -0.27 7.55 -5.09
CA LEU A 293 -0.87 7.36 -3.78
C LEU A 293 -2.41 7.28 -3.83
N PHE A 294 -3.01 8.19 -4.58
CA PHE A 294 -4.46 8.28 -4.73
C PHE A 294 -5.01 7.08 -5.50
N SER A 295 -4.32 6.69 -6.59
CA SER A 295 -4.69 5.52 -7.40
C SER A 295 -4.52 4.22 -6.64
N SER A 296 -3.42 4.04 -5.89
CA SER A 296 -3.22 2.83 -5.05
C SER A 296 -4.30 2.67 -3.98
N ALA A 297 -4.76 3.77 -3.36
CA ALA A 297 -5.86 3.72 -2.40
C ALA A 297 -7.19 3.31 -3.08
N MET A 298 -7.47 3.88 -4.25
CA MET A 298 -8.68 3.55 -5.02
C MET A 298 -8.64 2.12 -5.57
N GLU A 299 -7.49 1.69 -6.07
CA GLU A 299 -7.22 0.34 -6.54
C GLU A 299 -7.44 -0.67 -5.41
N PHE A 300 -6.97 -0.38 -4.20
CA PHE A 300 -7.22 -1.23 -3.04
C PHE A 300 -8.71 -1.41 -2.75
N ILE A 301 -9.47 -0.32 -2.72
CA ILE A 301 -10.93 -0.38 -2.55
C ILE A 301 -11.56 -1.21 -3.67
N SER A 302 -11.10 -1.01 -4.92
CA SER A 302 -11.64 -1.70 -6.10
C SER A 302 -11.36 -3.20 -6.12
N MET A 303 -10.15 -3.64 -5.78
CA MET A 303 -9.80 -5.07 -5.73
C MET A 303 -10.63 -5.83 -4.72
N ARG A 304 -10.97 -5.16 -3.62
CA ARG A 304 -11.67 -5.77 -2.50
C ARG A 304 -13.19 -5.70 -2.65
N ILE A 305 -13.68 -4.96 -3.64
CA ILE A 305 -15.12 -4.73 -3.75
C ILE A 305 -15.89 -5.98 -4.15
N ASP A 306 -15.29 -6.85 -4.96
CA ASP A 306 -15.86 -8.17 -5.29
C ASP A 306 -15.93 -9.10 -4.07
N GLU A 307 -15.12 -8.82 -3.05
CA GLU A 307 -15.16 -9.51 -1.75
C GLU A 307 -16.11 -8.88 -0.75
N PHE A 308 -16.78 -7.76 -1.08
CA PHE A 308 -17.89 -7.22 -0.28
C PHE A 308 -19.09 -8.16 -0.44
N GLN A 309 -19.02 -9.31 0.22
CA GLN A 309 -20.10 -10.29 0.18
C GLN A 309 -21.33 -9.81 0.96
N CYS A 310 -21.20 -8.74 1.76
CA CYS A 310 -22.29 -8.19 2.55
C CYS A 310 -22.66 -6.74 2.20
N TYR A 311 -23.93 -6.45 2.45
CA TYR A 311 -24.50 -5.11 2.49
C TYR A 311 -23.80 -4.19 3.52
N THR A 312 -23.17 -4.76 4.54
CA THR A 312 -22.55 -4.04 5.67
C THR A 312 -21.36 -3.20 5.23
N GLU A 313 -20.49 -3.72 4.36
CA GLU A 313 -19.27 -3.04 3.90
C GLU A 313 -19.63 -1.87 2.96
N VAL A 314 -20.63 -2.06 2.10
CA VAL A 314 -21.18 -0.96 1.28
C VAL A 314 -21.77 0.14 2.16
N ARG A 315 -22.44 -0.25 3.25
CA ARG A 315 -22.99 0.71 4.21
C ARG A 315 -21.89 1.42 4.96
N GLU A 316 -20.84 0.73 5.39
CA GLU A 316 -19.67 1.35 6.01
C GLU A 316 -19.04 2.38 5.07
N LEU A 317 -18.77 1.98 3.82
CA LEU A 317 -18.21 2.88 2.80
C LEU A 317 -19.06 4.15 2.63
N LEU A 318 -20.37 4.01 2.49
CA LEU A 318 -21.23 5.16 2.19
C LEU A 318 -21.62 5.98 3.43
N ASP A 319 -21.86 5.37 4.58
CA ASP A 319 -22.31 6.11 5.77
C ASP A 319 -21.17 6.70 6.57
N CYS A 320 -20.04 5.99 6.68
CA CYS A 320 -18.93 6.41 7.51
C CYS A 320 -17.97 7.36 6.77
N THR A 321 -18.10 7.50 5.44
CA THR A 321 -17.14 8.24 4.63
C THR A 321 -17.79 9.19 3.61
N PRO A 322 -17.06 10.21 3.12
CA PRO A 322 -17.49 11.08 2.01
C PRO A 322 -17.10 10.51 0.64
N PHE A 323 -17.14 9.19 0.45
CA PHE A 323 -16.54 8.50 -0.69
C PHE A 323 -16.88 9.06 -2.08
N LEU A 324 -18.17 9.34 -2.36
CA LEU A 324 -18.58 9.86 -3.68
C LEU A 324 -18.06 11.29 -3.93
N ASP A 325 -17.93 12.12 -2.89
CA ASP A 325 -17.27 13.43 -2.99
C ASP A 325 -15.76 13.28 -3.26
N VAL A 326 -15.12 12.32 -2.59
CA VAL A 326 -13.70 12.00 -2.78
C VAL A 326 -13.43 11.56 -4.22
N ILE A 327 -14.25 10.69 -4.81
CA ILE A 327 -14.12 10.29 -6.23
C ILE A 327 -14.25 11.50 -7.14
N ALA A 328 -15.30 12.30 -6.97
CA ALA A 328 -15.57 13.44 -7.85
C ALA A 328 -14.41 14.45 -7.82
N ARG A 329 -13.94 14.78 -6.62
CA ARG A 329 -12.82 15.71 -6.43
C ARG A 329 -11.47 15.12 -6.87
N GLY A 330 -11.25 13.83 -6.62
CA GLY A 330 -10.08 13.07 -7.05
C GLY A 330 -9.90 13.06 -8.56
N SER A 331 -10.96 12.69 -9.29
CA SER A 331 -10.95 12.68 -10.77
C SER A 331 -10.59 14.05 -11.35
N LEU A 332 -11.10 15.13 -10.75
CA LEU A 332 -10.76 16.48 -11.16
C LEU A 332 -9.29 16.83 -10.85
N ALA A 333 -8.84 16.51 -9.64
CA ALA A 333 -7.47 16.74 -9.21
C ALA A 333 -6.49 16.06 -10.17
N ILE A 334 -6.71 14.78 -10.47
CA ILE A 334 -5.86 14.00 -11.38
C ILE A 334 -5.87 14.61 -12.79
N ARG A 335 -7.05 14.90 -13.35
CA ARG A 335 -7.18 15.57 -14.66
C ARG A 335 -6.40 16.89 -14.74
N SER A 336 -6.35 17.64 -13.64
CA SER A 336 -5.73 18.97 -13.63
C SER A 336 -4.19 18.94 -13.58
N ALA A 337 -3.61 17.81 -13.18
CA ALA A 337 -2.20 17.74 -12.82
C ALA A 337 -1.41 16.62 -13.53
N TYR A 338 -2.08 15.63 -14.11
CA TYR A 338 -1.46 14.45 -14.71
C TYR A 338 -1.90 14.22 -16.15
N ASP A 339 -1.27 13.23 -16.79
CA ASP A 339 -1.59 12.85 -18.15
C ASP A 339 -2.91 12.06 -18.26
N GLN A 340 -3.29 11.74 -19.50
CA GLN A 340 -4.51 11.02 -19.78
C GLN A 340 -4.46 9.57 -19.27
N LEU A 341 -3.29 8.94 -19.22
CA LEU A 341 -3.14 7.54 -18.83
C LEU A 341 -3.44 7.37 -17.33
N ASP A 342 -2.86 8.22 -16.49
CA ASP A 342 -3.14 8.24 -15.04
C ASP A 342 -4.63 8.46 -14.76
N LEU A 343 -5.25 9.37 -15.54
CA LEU A 343 -6.68 9.65 -15.45
C LEU A 343 -7.52 8.41 -15.85
N ASP A 344 -7.15 7.72 -16.92
CA ASP A 344 -7.89 6.54 -17.41
C ASP A 344 -7.80 5.36 -16.42
N VAL A 345 -6.63 5.10 -15.84
CA VAL A 345 -6.45 4.07 -14.80
C VAL A 345 -7.32 4.38 -13.59
N PHE A 346 -7.24 5.62 -13.06
CA PHE A 346 -8.04 6.03 -11.91
C PHE A 346 -9.54 5.92 -12.17
N ASN A 347 -10.01 6.39 -13.33
CA ASN A 347 -11.43 6.31 -13.67
C ASN A 347 -11.90 4.86 -13.84
N SER A 348 -11.06 3.96 -14.35
CA SER A 348 -11.40 2.54 -14.46
C SER A 348 -11.71 1.92 -13.10
N HIS A 349 -10.92 2.24 -12.06
CA HIS A 349 -11.21 1.81 -10.69
C HIS A 349 -12.47 2.48 -10.13
N CYS A 350 -12.69 3.76 -10.42
CA CYS A 350 -13.88 4.47 -10.00
C CYS A 350 -15.14 3.87 -10.60
N ASP A 351 -15.15 3.59 -11.90
CA ASP A 351 -16.29 3.01 -12.61
C ASP A 351 -16.65 1.64 -12.03
N LEU A 352 -15.65 0.78 -11.80
CA LEU A 352 -15.85 -0.52 -11.17
C LEU A 352 -16.56 -0.39 -9.81
N VAL A 353 -16.09 0.54 -8.97
CA VAL A 353 -16.64 0.73 -7.63
C VAL A 353 -18.02 1.40 -7.64
N ILE A 354 -18.23 2.36 -8.52
CA ILE A 354 -19.53 3.03 -8.70
C ILE A 354 -20.58 2.03 -9.18
N ASP A 355 -20.25 1.20 -10.18
CA ASP A 355 -21.14 0.17 -10.72
C ASP A 355 -21.49 -0.85 -9.64
N PHE A 356 -20.52 -1.24 -8.81
CA PHE A 356 -20.78 -2.11 -7.67
C PHE A 356 -21.74 -1.48 -6.66
N ILE A 357 -21.48 -0.25 -6.22
CA ILE A 357 -22.34 0.48 -5.27
C ILE A 357 -23.77 0.60 -5.80
N TYR A 358 -23.92 0.87 -7.10
CA TYR A 358 -25.22 0.98 -7.75
C TYR A 358 -26.06 -0.31 -7.63
N GLN A 359 -25.44 -1.50 -7.64
CA GLN A 359 -26.16 -2.77 -7.46
C GLN A 359 -26.89 -2.84 -6.10
N PHE A 360 -26.42 -2.10 -5.10
CA PHE A 360 -27.04 -2.02 -3.77
C PHE A 360 -28.07 -0.88 -3.63
N ALA A 361 -28.31 -0.09 -4.69
CA ALA A 361 -29.33 0.96 -4.70
C ALA A 361 -30.77 0.43 -4.53
N VAL A 362 -30.98 -0.89 -4.67
CA VAL A 362 -32.23 -1.56 -4.28
C VAL A 362 -32.50 -1.47 -2.77
N HIS A 363 -31.49 -1.18 -1.94
CA HIS A 363 -31.67 -1.01 -0.51
C HIS A 363 -31.87 0.47 -0.16
N ARG A 364 -33.04 0.80 0.41
CA ARG A 364 -33.42 2.18 0.78
C ARG A 364 -32.33 2.99 1.50
N PRO A 365 -31.59 2.47 2.50
CA PRO A 365 -30.56 3.27 3.19
C PRO A 365 -29.36 3.59 2.29
N VAL A 366 -28.98 2.68 1.39
CA VAL A 366 -27.92 2.91 0.40
C VAL A 366 -28.39 3.93 -0.63
N LEU A 367 -29.58 3.73 -1.21
CA LEU A 367 -30.18 4.66 -2.17
C LEU A 367 -30.28 6.08 -1.64
N SER A 368 -30.80 6.24 -0.41
CA SER A 368 -30.95 7.54 0.26
C SER A 368 -29.61 8.24 0.48
N ARG A 369 -28.53 7.46 0.70
CA ARG A 369 -27.19 8.03 0.84
C ARG A 369 -26.62 8.45 -0.51
N ILE A 370 -26.71 7.59 -1.54
CA ILE A 370 -26.29 7.93 -2.91
C ILE A 370 -27.00 9.19 -3.40
N ASP A 371 -28.33 9.27 -3.29
CA ASP A 371 -29.11 10.44 -3.74
C ASP A 371 -28.67 11.74 -3.05
N ARG A 372 -28.46 11.69 -1.73
CA ARG A 372 -27.99 12.82 -0.93
C ARG A 372 -26.60 13.28 -1.33
N ASP A 373 -25.66 12.35 -1.48
CA ASP A 373 -24.27 12.66 -1.80
C ASP A 373 -24.17 13.22 -3.23
N LEU A 374 -24.86 12.59 -4.20
CA LEU A 374 -24.94 13.07 -5.58
C LEU A 374 -25.60 14.46 -5.69
N ALA A 375 -26.63 14.74 -4.87
CA ALA A 375 -27.20 16.07 -4.80
C ALA A 375 -26.19 17.11 -4.27
N GLY A 376 -25.40 16.74 -3.25
CA GLY A 376 -24.35 17.59 -2.68
C GLY A 376 -23.25 17.96 -3.67
N ILE A 377 -22.91 17.06 -4.60
CA ILE A 377 -21.87 17.28 -5.61
C ILE A 377 -22.40 17.71 -6.99
N SER A 378 -23.72 17.82 -7.16
CA SER A 378 -24.37 18.11 -8.46
C SER A 378 -23.83 19.37 -9.16
N ALA A 379 -23.73 20.49 -8.45
CA ALA A 379 -23.18 21.74 -8.97
C ALA A 379 -21.71 21.62 -9.39
N PHE A 380 -20.97 20.67 -8.81
CA PHE A 380 -19.59 20.36 -9.16
C PHE A 380 -19.53 19.49 -10.42
N LEU A 381 -20.35 18.44 -10.50
CA LEU A 381 -20.44 17.51 -11.63
C LEU A 381 -20.83 18.23 -12.93
N GLU A 382 -21.81 19.14 -12.88
CA GLU A 382 -22.32 19.86 -14.06
C GLU A 382 -21.29 20.81 -14.69
N ARG A 383 -20.32 21.29 -13.90
CA ARG A 383 -19.34 22.30 -14.35
C ARG A 383 -18.05 21.70 -14.89
N LYS A 384 -17.76 20.43 -14.58
CA LYS A 384 -16.42 19.83 -14.77
C LYS A 384 -16.54 18.36 -15.17
N ALA A 385 -16.84 18.13 -16.45
CA ALA A 385 -16.98 16.79 -17.01
C ALA A 385 -15.65 16.00 -16.98
N THR A 386 -15.48 15.12 -16.01
CA THR A 386 -14.50 14.03 -16.00
C THR A 386 -15.21 12.69 -16.21
N PRO A 387 -14.53 11.60 -16.63
CA PRO A 387 -15.18 10.30 -16.79
C PRO A 387 -15.88 9.83 -15.51
N ALA A 388 -15.22 9.88 -14.34
CA ALA A 388 -15.90 9.54 -13.07
C ALA A 388 -17.11 10.44 -12.77
N ALA A 389 -17.07 11.74 -13.13
CA ALA A 389 -18.23 12.62 -12.98
C ALA A 389 -19.39 12.20 -13.90
N ILE A 390 -19.10 11.73 -15.11
CA ILE A 390 -20.10 11.18 -16.04
C ILE A 390 -20.72 9.91 -15.44
N SER A 391 -19.91 8.99 -14.90
CA SER A 391 -20.39 7.77 -14.26
C SER A 391 -21.28 8.06 -13.05
N LEU A 392 -20.93 9.05 -12.22
CA LEU A 392 -21.77 9.50 -11.10
C LEU A 392 -23.10 10.13 -11.58
N LEU A 393 -23.09 10.89 -12.68
CA LEU A 393 -24.31 11.44 -13.29
C LEU A 393 -25.19 10.34 -13.91
N ASP A 394 -24.58 9.33 -14.51
CA ASP A 394 -25.28 8.15 -15.03
C ASP A 394 -25.96 7.38 -13.91
N VAL A 395 -25.25 7.10 -12.81
CA VAL A 395 -25.85 6.53 -11.59
C VAL A 395 -27.00 7.39 -11.09
N ARG A 396 -26.84 8.72 -11.03
CA ARG A 396 -27.93 9.64 -10.64
C ARG A 396 -29.17 9.40 -11.49
N SER A 397 -29.02 9.30 -12.80
CA SER A 397 -30.15 9.07 -13.72
C SER A 397 -30.80 7.70 -13.51
N LYS A 398 -30.01 6.66 -13.26
CA LYS A 398 -30.47 5.29 -13.04
C LYS A 398 -31.17 5.10 -11.69
N ILE A 399 -30.82 5.88 -10.67
CA ILE A 399 -31.46 5.77 -9.35
C ILE A 399 -32.80 6.51 -9.24
N VAL A 400 -33.11 7.45 -10.14
CA VAL A 400 -34.37 8.24 -10.11
C VAL A 400 -35.62 7.35 -10.03
N PRO A 401 -35.78 6.30 -10.87
CA PRO A 401 -36.92 5.40 -10.77
C PRO A 401 -37.04 4.73 -9.40
N PHE A 402 -35.92 4.32 -8.78
CA PHE A 402 -35.94 3.72 -7.44
C PHE A 402 -36.39 4.74 -6.38
N VAL A 403 -35.91 5.98 -6.47
CA VAL A 403 -36.31 7.06 -5.56
C VAL A 403 -37.81 7.34 -5.66
N GLU A 404 -38.35 7.40 -6.89
CA GLU A 404 -39.79 7.60 -7.14
C GLU A 404 -40.61 6.45 -6.57
N ILE A 405 -40.22 5.21 -6.86
CA ILE A 405 -40.83 3.99 -6.34
C ILE A 405 -40.88 4.03 -4.80
N TYR A 406 -39.78 4.38 -4.13
CA TYR A 406 -39.75 4.50 -2.67
C TYR A 406 -40.60 5.65 -2.11
N LYS A 407 -40.67 6.79 -2.80
CA LYS A 407 -41.55 7.91 -2.43
C LYS A 407 -43.01 7.48 -2.51
N THR A 408 -43.42 6.79 -3.58
CA THR A 408 -44.77 6.24 -3.72
C THR A 408 -45.09 5.28 -2.57
N PHE A 409 -44.16 4.42 -2.14
CA PHE A 409 -44.38 3.54 -0.97
C PHE A 409 -44.61 4.24 0.34
N THR A 410 -44.00 5.41 0.56
CA THR A 410 -44.29 6.17 1.79
C THR A 410 -45.73 6.70 1.81
N THR A 411 -46.39 6.76 0.65
CA THR A 411 -47.75 7.32 0.47
C THR A 411 -48.83 6.27 0.19
N SER A 412 -48.47 4.99 -0.05
CA SER A 412 -49.39 3.91 -0.42
C SER A 412 -49.05 2.58 0.26
N ALA A 413 -49.99 1.63 0.32
CA ALA A 413 -49.73 0.28 0.86
C ALA A 413 -48.53 -0.39 0.13
N PRO A 414 -47.62 -1.06 0.86
CA PRO A 414 -46.36 -1.54 0.28
C PRO A 414 -46.60 -2.70 -0.70
N PRO A 415 -46.08 -2.62 -1.94
CA PRO A 415 -45.86 -3.82 -2.74
C PRO A 415 -44.79 -4.65 -2.06
N ILE A 416 -45.02 -5.95 -2.00
CA ILE A 416 -44.05 -6.91 -1.48
C ILE A 416 -42.92 -7.00 -2.52
N PHE A 417 -41.76 -6.42 -2.22
CA PHE A 417 -40.53 -6.85 -2.89
C PHE A 417 -40.16 -8.21 -2.32
N CYS A 418 -40.59 -9.26 -3.00
CA CYS A 418 -40.01 -10.57 -2.76
C CYS A 418 -38.58 -10.51 -3.29
N CYS A 419 -37.60 -10.30 -2.40
CA CYS A 419 -36.24 -10.73 -2.67
C CYS A 419 -36.33 -12.25 -2.87
N GLY A 420 -36.23 -12.73 -4.10
CA GLY A 420 -36.07 -14.17 -4.33
C GLY A 420 -34.88 -14.63 -3.49
N ASN A 421 -35.07 -15.67 -2.68
CA ASN A 421 -34.01 -16.23 -1.85
C ASN A 421 -32.76 -16.39 -2.70
N ARG A 422 -31.69 -15.72 -2.30
CA ARG A 422 -30.34 -15.92 -2.82
C ARG A 422 -29.80 -17.23 -2.22
N GLU A 423 -30.52 -18.34 -2.37
CA GLU A 423 -29.87 -19.64 -2.29
C GLU A 423 -28.98 -19.71 -3.51
N VAL A 424 -27.71 -19.40 -3.26
CA VAL A 424 -26.58 -19.60 -4.15
C VAL A 424 -26.75 -20.98 -4.79
N PHE A 425 -27.01 -21.04 -6.09
CA PHE A 425 -26.78 -22.24 -6.88
C PHE A 425 -25.28 -22.52 -6.84
N ARG A 426 -24.80 -23.12 -5.75
CA ARG A 426 -23.57 -23.90 -5.77
C ARG A 426 -23.93 -25.14 -6.57
N ILE A 427 -23.61 -25.11 -7.86
CA ILE A 427 -23.52 -26.33 -8.65
C ILE A 427 -22.38 -27.13 -8.02
N SER A 428 -22.71 -27.99 -7.07
CA SER A 428 -21.82 -29.06 -6.63
C SER A 428 -21.69 -30.01 -7.81
N SER A 429 -20.54 -29.98 -8.48
CA SER A 429 -20.14 -31.00 -9.43
C SER A 429 -19.90 -32.31 -8.68
N SER A 430 -20.96 -33.07 -8.41
CA SER A 430 -20.83 -34.47 -8.01
C SER A 430 -22.10 -35.25 -8.31
N SER A 431 -21.87 -36.39 -8.97
CA SER A 431 -22.75 -37.51 -9.30
C SER A 431 -23.86 -37.29 -10.33
N ASN A 432 -23.65 -37.95 -11.47
CA ASN A 432 -24.67 -38.48 -12.37
C ASN A 432 -25.74 -39.20 -11.55
N ASP A 433 -26.99 -38.73 -11.60
CA ASP A 433 -28.12 -39.64 -11.69
C ASP A 433 -29.33 -38.93 -12.31
N VAL A 434 -29.83 -39.54 -13.36
CA VAL A 434 -31.04 -39.14 -14.10
C VAL A 434 -32.24 -39.69 -13.34
N THR A 435 -33.12 -38.82 -12.84
CA THR A 435 -34.51 -39.21 -12.61
C THR A 435 -35.45 -38.04 -12.88
N HIS A 436 -36.37 -38.28 -13.81
CA HIS A 436 -37.50 -37.41 -14.13
C HIS A 436 -38.43 -37.28 -12.92
N GLY A 437 -38.56 -36.06 -12.39
CA GLY A 437 -39.59 -35.68 -11.42
C GLY A 437 -40.39 -34.49 -11.94
N LEU A 438 -41.60 -34.76 -12.43
CA LEU A 438 -42.61 -33.74 -12.74
C LEU A 438 -43.05 -33.04 -11.44
N ILE A 439 -42.74 -31.74 -11.31
CA ILE A 439 -43.35 -30.89 -10.28
C ILE A 439 -44.59 -30.23 -10.88
N SER A 440 -45.74 -30.64 -10.36
CA SER A 440 -47.06 -30.04 -10.61
C SER A 440 -47.10 -28.60 -10.11
N VAL A 441 -47.26 -27.64 -11.01
CA VAL A 441 -47.57 -26.23 -10.69
C VAL A 441 -49.08 -26.07 -10.67
N THR A 442 -49.66 -25.86 -9.48
CA THR A 442 -51.04 -25.40 -9.33
C THR A 442 -51.14 -23.91 -9.66
N PRO A 443 -52.14 -23.46 -10.43
CA PRO A 443 -52.28 -22.05 -10.77
C PRO A 443 -53.04 -21.31 -9.67
N MET A 444 -52.38 -20.38 -8.99
CA MET A 444 -53.09 -19.30 -8.28
C MET A 444 -53.35 -18.14 -9.25
N THR A 445 -54.61 -17.70 -9.27
CA THR A 445 -55.18 -16.77 -10.22
C THR A 445 -55.00 -15.31 -9.81
N LYS A 446 -54.64 -14.47 -10.81
CA LYS A 446 -54.90 -13.03 -11.02
C LYS A 446 -54.52 -11.99 -9.94
N LYS A 447 -53.39 -11.31 -10.20
CA LYS A 447 -53.18 -9.84 -10.43
C LYS A 447 -51.68 -9.59 -10.12
N GLY A 448 -50.76 -9.32 -11.04
CA GLY A 448 -50.84 -8.61 -12.32
C GLY A 448 -50.31 -7.19 -12.18
N LEU A 449 -49.06 -7.01 -11.72
CA LEU A 449 -48.12 -5.90 -12.02
C LEU A 449 -46.84 -6.06 -11.17
N CYS A 450 -46.05 -7.08 -11.47
CA CYS A 450 -44.64 -7.16 -11.10
C CYS A 450 -43.94 -7.67 -12.36
N ILE A 451 -42.70 -7.25 -12.59
CA ILE A 451 -41.82 -7.65 -13.70
C ILE A 451 -41.83 -6.65 -14.88
N ALA A 452 -41.01 -5.60 -14.73
CA ALA A 452 -40.29 -5.00 -15.84
C ALA A 452 -38.87 -4.63 -15.37
N ALA A 453 -38.73 -3.95 -14.22
CA ALA A 453 -37.43 -3.58 -13.64
C ALA A 453 -36.59 -4.77 -13.12
N LEU A 454 -37.24 -5.89 -12.76
CA LEU A 454 -36.55 -7.12 -12.36
C LEU A 454 -35.99 -7.92 -13.55
N ALA A 455 -36.58 -7.79 -14.75
CA ALA A 455 -36.17 -8.54 -15.94
C ALA A 455 -34.85 -8.01 -16.53
N GLU A 456 -34.63 -6.68 -16.51
CA GLU A 456 -33.37 -6.08 -16.94
C GLU A 456 -32.21 -6.42 -15.98
N ASN A 457 -32.45 -6.40 -14.67
CA ASN A 457 -31.46 -6.79 -13.67
C ASN A 457 -31.16 -8.29 -13.65
N SER A 458 -32.15 -9.17 -13.89
CA SER A 458 -31.89 -10.61 -13.97
C SER A 458 -31.18 -11.01 -15.27
N CYS A 459 -31.41 -10.31 -16.39
CA CYS A 459 -30.59 -10.47 -17.60
C CYS A 459 -29.15 -9.95 -17.42
N PHE A 460 -28.96 -8.83 -16.71
CA PHE A 460 -27.63 -8.27 -16.45
C PHE A 460 -26.82 -9.14 -15.46
N ILE A 461 -27.45 -9.66 -14.41
CA ILE A 461 -26.85 -10.60 -13.45
C ILE A 461 -26.55 -11.96 -14.11
N ALA A 462 -27.43 -12.46 -14.99
CA ALA A 462 -27.16 -13.66 -15.78
C ALA A 462 -26.00 -13.47 -16.78
N ALA A 463 -25.88 -12.29 -17.38
CA ALA A 463 -24.78 -11.94 -18.29
C ALA A 463 -23.43 -11.85 -17.57
N MET A 464 -23.39 -11.36 -16.31
CA MET A 464 -22.19 -11.38 -15.48
C MET A 464 -21.78 -12.79 -15.05
N ALA A 465 -22.76 -13.64 -14.69
CA ALA A 465 -22.49 -15.05 -14.36
C ALA A 465 -21.96 -15.84 -15.58
N ALA A 466 -22.42 -15.52 -16.79
CA ALA A 466 -21.93 -16.14 -18.02
C ALA A 466 -20.50 -15.70 -18.40
N ARG A 467 -20.04 -14.54 -17.94
CA ARG A 467 -18.69 -14.00 -18.23
C ARG A 467 -17.57 -14.77 -17.51
N ASN A 468 -17.90 -15.52 -16.44
CA ASN A 468 -16.97 -16.30 -15.62
C ASN A 468 -17.06 -17.82 -15.84
N ALA A 469 -17.85 -18.29 -16.80
CA ALA A 469 -17.99 -19.73 -17.10
C ALA A 469 -17.10 -20.15 -18.29
N THR A 470 -16.39 -21.26 -18.15
CA THR A 470 -15.59 -21.86 -19.24
C THR A 470 -16.47 -22.27 -20.42
N GLY A 471 -15.91 -22.20 -21.63
CA GLY A 471 -16.64 -22.22 -22.92
C GLY A 471 -17.52 -23.44 -23.24
N GLU A 472 -17.54 -24.47 -22.40
CA GLU A 472 -18.39 -25.64 -22.58
C GLU A 472 -19.85 -25.41 -22.09
N VAL A 473 -20.07 -24.42 -21.22
CA VAL A 473 -21.40 -24.09 -20.66
C VAL A 473 -22.26 -23.29 -21.65
N ILE A 474 -21.63 -22.45 -22.48
CA ILE A 474 -22.32 -21.58 -23.46
C ILE A 474 -23.02 -22.42 -24.55
N THR A 475 -22.40 -23.51 -25.00
CA THR A 475 -22.94 -24.37 -26.07
C THR A 475 -24.18 -25.15 -25.63
N LYS A 476 -24.30 -25.48 -24.33
CA LYS A 476 -25.48 -26.16 -23.78
C LYS A 476 -26.65 -25.20 -23.52
N LEU A 477 -26.37 -23.93 -23.22
CA LEU A 477 -27.42 -22.92 -23.03
C LEU A 477 -28.10 -22.53 -24.36
N LEU A 478 -27.35 -22.52 -25.47
CA LEU A 478 -27.89 -22.21 -26.81
C LEU A 478 -28.68 -23.36 -27.45
N ALA A 479 -28.67 -24.56 -26.87
CA ALA A 479 -29.43 -25.71 -27.36
C ALA A 479 -30.83 -25.84 -26.69
N VAL A 480 -31.13 -24.98 -25.71
CA VAL A 480 -32.39 -24.99 -24.95
C VAL A 480 -33.25 -23.73 -25.22
N ILE A 481 -32.66 -22.71 -25.85
CA ILE A 481 -33.38 -21.60 -26.51
C ILE A 481 -33.68 -22.03 -27.93
#